data_AF-A0A183NAH2-F1
#
_entry.id   AF-A0A183NAH2-F1
#
_cell.length_a   1.000
_cell.length_b   1.000
_cell.length_c   1.000
_cell.angle_alpha   90.00
_cell.angle_beta   90.00
_cell.angle_gamma   90.00
#
_symmetry.space_group_name_H-M   'P 1'
#
loop_
_entity.id
_entity.type
_entity.pdbx_description
1 polymer ?
#
loop_
_entity_poly.entity_id
_entity_poly.type
_entity_poly.pdbx_seq_one_letter_code
_entity_poly.pdbx_strand_id
1 'polypeptide(L)' 'MKQLCDTTNKLAGKYSKPERIIENKTGKLITGIQEQRNIWIEHFEELLNRSTFLDIEAPYTDLPIDVT' A
#
# COMPACT_ATOMS: atom_id res chain seq x y z
N MET A 1 17.20 10.52 -10.63
CA MET A 1 17.20 9.51 -9.55
C MET A 1 17.26 10.15 -8.16
N LYS A 2 18.34 10.85 -7.80
CA LYS A 2 18.53 11.41 -6.44
C LYS A 2 17.40 12.34 -5.97
N GLN A 3 16.98 13.28 -6.83
CA GLN A 3 15.88 14.21 -6.52
C GLN A 3 14.55 13.50 -6.20
N LEU A 4 14.27 12.38 -6.86
CA LEU A 4 13.05 11.61 -6.62
C LEU A 4 13.12 10.95 -5.23
N CYS A 5 14.23 10.29 -4.90
CA CYS A 5 14.47 9.71 -3.57
C CYS A 5 14.40 10.75 -2.46
N ASP A 6 15.01 11.92 -2.65
CA ASP A 6 15.00 13.00 -1.66
C ASP A 6 13.58 13.53 -1.43
N THR A 7 12.78 13.62 -2.50
CA THR A 7 11.37 14.04 -2.43
C THR A 7 10.51 13.00 -1.71
N THR A 8 10.69 11.71 -2.02
CA THR A 8 10.01 10.59 -1.34
C THR A 8 10.35 10.54 0.15
N ASN A 9 11.63 10.72 0.51
CA ASN A 9 12.06 10.74 1.91
C ASN A 9 11.47 11.94 2.68
N LYS A 10 11.39 13.11 2.04
CA LYS A 10 10.76 14.31 2.63
C LYS A 10 9.26 14.09 2.88
N LEU A 11 8.56 13.46 1.93
CA LEU A 11 7.16 13.07 2.10
C LEU A 11 7.00 12.01 3.19
N ALA A 12 7.82 10.96 3.18
CA ALA A 12 7.79 9.91 4.20
C ALA A 12 8.00 10.47 5.61
N GLY A 13 8.90 11.44 5.78
CA GLY A 13 9.07 12.16 7.05
C GLY A 13 7.81 12.91 7.49
N LYS A 14 7.18 13.65 6.57
CA LYS A 14 5.97 14.46 6.85
C LYS A 14 4.77 13.61 7.27
N TYR A 15 4.59 12.43 6.68
CA TYR A 15 3.44 11.54 6.93
C TYR A 15 3.77 10.31 7.79
N SER A 16 4.97 10.29 8.41
CA SER A 16 5.43 9.16 9.23
C SER A 16 4.57 8.89 10.47
N LYS A 17 3.88 9.91 10.96
CA LYS A 17 2.96 9.82 12.09
C LYS A 17 1.53 10.05 11.62
N PRO A 18 0.62 9.08 11.79
CA PRO A 18 -0.78 9.30 11.54
C PRO A 18 -1.33 10.25 12.61
N GLU A 19 -1.71 11.47 12.22
CA GLU A 19 -2.50 12.38 13.05
C GLU A 19 -3.95 11.90 13.20
N ARG A 20 -4.39 11.04 12.28
CA ARG A 20 -5.76 10.54 12.23
C ARG A 20 -5.86 9.19 12.95
N ILE A 21 -6.67 9.19 14.00
CA ILE A 21 -7.10 7.99 14.68
C ILE A 21 -8.02 7.22 13.72
N ILE A 22 -7.76 5.93 13.52
CA ILE A 22 -8.58 5.07 12.66
C ILE A 22 -9.40 4.14 13.54
N GLU A 23 -10.68 4.00 13.24
CA GLU A 23 -11.53 2.99 13.89
C GLU A 23 -11.33 1.64 13.19
N ASN A 24 -11.09 0.60 13.98
CA ASN A 24 -11.07 -0.77 13.46
C ASN A 24 -12.48 -1.32 13.22
N LYS A 25 -12.58 -2.53 12.67
CA LYS A 25 -13.86 -3.23 12.44
C LYS A 25 -14.70 -3.43 13.72
N THR A 26 -14.08 -3.35 14.90
CA THR A 26 -14.72 -3.46 16.23
C THR A 26 -15.11 -2.09 16.80
N GLY A 27 -14.89 -0.99 16.08
CA GLY A 27 -15.13 0.38 16.55
C GLY A 27 -14.10 0.89 17.56
N LYS A 28 -12.98 0.18 17.75
CA LYS A 28 -11.88 0.62 18.60
C LYS A 28 -11.01 1.62 17.84
N LEU A 29 -10.82 2.78 18.46
CA LEU A 29 -9.88 3.80 18.00
C LEU A 29 -8.44 3.32 18.11
N ILE A 30 -7.70 3.46 17.01
CA ILE A 30 -6.29 3.08 16.90
C ILE A 30 -5.43 4.29 16.78
N THR A 31 -4.50 4.40 17.72
CA THR A 31 -3.62 5.55 17.91
C THR A 31 -2.16 5.21 17.59
N GLY A 32 -1.86 3.97 17.21
CA GLY A 32 -0.49 3.47 17.00
C GLY A 32 -0.24 2.91 15.60
N ILE A 33 0.95 3.20 15.04
CA ILE A 33 1.39 2.73 13.71
C ILE A 33 1.41 1.19 13.64
N GLN A 34 1.83 0.52 14.71
CA GLN A 34 1.90 -0.94 14.77
C GLN A 34 0.51 -1.58 14.71
N GLU A 35 -0.44 -1.03 15.46
CA GLU A 35 -1.82 -1.53 15.52
C GLU A 35 -2.56 -1.23 14.21
N GLN A 36 -2.29 -0.07 13.58
CA GLN A 36 -2.80 0.25 12.25
C GLN A 36 -2.22 -0.68 11.17
N ARG A 37 -0.92 -1.04 11.25
CA ARG A 37 -0.30 -2.01 10.34
C ARG A 37 -0.94 -3.40 10.46
N ASN A 38 -1.25 -3.85 11.67
CA ASN A 38 -1.89 -5.15 11.86
C ASN A 38 -3.27 -5.20 11.20
N ILE A 39 -4.03 -4.09 11.22
CA ILE A 39 -5.30 -3.99 10.48
C ILE A 39 -5.10 -4.03 8.98
N TRP A 40 -4.09 -3.31 8.47
CA TRP A 40 -3.78 -3.38 7.05
C TRP A 40 -3.44 -4.81 6.65
N ILE A 41 -2.61 -5.52 7.43
CA ILE A 41 -2.26 -6.93 7.19
C ILE A 41 -3.53 -7.80 7.15
N GLU A 42 -4.37 -7.75 8.18
CA GLU A 42 -5.60 -8.55 8.25
C GLU A 42 -6.54 -8.25 7.07
N HIS A 43 -6.71 -6.97 6.71
CA HIS A 43 -7.55 -6.57 5.60
C HIS A 43 -7.00 -7.03 4.25
N PHE A 44 -5.68 -6.93 4.04
CA PHE A 44 -5.04 -7.43 2.83
C PHE A 44 -5.06 -8.95 2.77
N GLU A 45 -4.86 -9.67 3.87
CA GLU A 45 -5.00 -11.12 3.94
C GLU A 45 -6.43 -11.56 3.63
N GLU A 46 -7.46 -10.88 4.15
CA GLU A 46 -8.86 -11.17 3.81
C GLU A 46 -9.13 -10.92 2.32
N LEU A 47 -8.65 -9.80 1.78
CA LEU A 47 -8.77 -9.50 0.35
C LEU A 47 -8.08 -10.55 -0.53
N LEU A 48 -6.89 -11.00 -0.14
CA LEU A 48 -6.12 -12.03 -0.86
C LEU A 48 -6.68 -13.44 -0.67
N ASN A 49 -7.32 -13.73 0.46
CA ASN A 49 -7.99 -15.01 0.67
C ASN A 49 -9.35 -15.07 -0.06
N ARG A 50 -10.03 -13.93 -0.19
CA ARG A 50 -11.30 -13.83 -0.93
C ARG A 50 -11.10 -13.72 -2.44
N SER A 51 -10.02 -13.08 -2.87
CA SER A 51 -9.68 -12.92 -4.27
C SER A 51 -8.55 -13.87 -4.61
N THR A 52 -8.77 -14.81 -5.53
CA THR A 52 -7.69 -15.48 -6.26
C THR A 52 -6.98 -14.43 -7.13
N PHE A 53 -6.16 -13.56 -6.53
CA PHE A 53 -5.51 -12.43 -7.19
C PHE A 53 -4.39 -12.86 -8.16
N LEU A 54 -4.38 -14.12 -8.58
CA LEU A 54 -3.24 -14.78 -9.20
C LEU A 54 -3.55 -15.44 -10.55
N ASP A 55 -4.70 -15.16 -11.16
CA ASP A 55 -4.90 -15.44 -12.59
C ASP A 55 -4.78 -14.16 -13.44
N ILE A 56 -3.77 -13.34 -13.12
CA ILE A 56 -3.23 -12.40 -14.10
C ILE A 56 -2.02 -13.09 -14.76
N GLU A 57 -2.28 -14.18 -15.47
CA GLU A 57 -1.45 -14.59 -16.60
C GLU A 57 -1.78 -13.63 -17.76
N ALA A 58 -1.35 -12.37 -17.62
CA ALA A 58 -1.33 -11.47 -18.76
C ALA A 58 0.00 -11.71 -19.50
N PRO A 59 -0.01 -12.17 -20.75
CA PRO A 59 1.20 -12.20 -21.55
C PRO A 59 1.60 -10.75 -21.78
N TYR A 60 2.69 -10.35 -21.14
CA TYR A 60 3.33 -9.06 -21.33
C TYR A 60 4.00 -9.06 -22.73
N THR A 61 3.23 -9.05 -23.83
CA THR A 61 3.78 -9.18 -25.19
C THR A 61 3.09 -8.34 -26.27
N ASP A 62 2.41 -7.23 -25.95
CA ASP A 62 1.77 -6.43 -27.02
C ASP A 62 1.98 -4.91 -26.91
N LEU A 63 3.18 -4.48 -26.55
CA LEU A 63 3.62 -3.13 -26.86
C LEU A 63 4.92 -3.19 -27.66
N PRO A 64 4.87 -3.09 -29.01
CA PRO A 64 6.06 -2.78 -29.77
C PRO A 64 6.46 -1.35 -29.40
N ILE A 65 7.58 -1.22 -28.71
CA ILE A 65 8.24 0.07 -28.54
C ILE A 65 8.81 0.43 -29.91
N ASP A 66 8.09 1.26 -30.67
CA ASP A 66 8.63 1.89 -31.86
C ASP A 66 9.62 2.98 -31.41
N VAL A 67 10.91 2.63 -31.49
CA VAL A 67 12.01 3.60 -31.39
C VAL A 67 12.38 3.97 -32.81
N THR A 68 11.89 5.13 -33.26
CA THR A 68 12.50 5.88 -34.36
C THR A 68 13.60 6.78 -33.80
#